data_AF-A0A812SL10-F1
#
_entry.id   AF-A0A812SL10-F1
#
_cell.length_a   1.000
_cell.length_b   1.000
_cell.length_c   1.000
_cell.angle_alpha   90.00
_cell.angle_beta   90.00
_cell.angle_gamma   90.00
#
_symmetry.space_group_name_H-M   'P 1'
#
loop_
_entity.id
_entity.type
_entity.pdbx_description
1 polymer ?
#
loop_
_entity_poly.entity_id
_entity_poly.type
_entity_poly.pdbx_seq_one_letter_code
_entity_poly.pdbx_strand_id
1 'polypeptide(L)'
;MEWAALFAFYTLNLAAWYVAEQSAYWPLLGLMRCWAAFLGWYTWDALWCWKASFEHRLDRGKHGSPSNKRRPDLASFESRLDCGKIGSPSNQRRPDLHQAWSELGLGISTSSLSTCTSDGSRPRRRGSASKQLPGLQGTLDDDVATHLDLDHVRLSFESFLWGRIYVGLGAWANMIFGAKDTPGALRFGVWHLLHRLGWPRTVRDPRRTCAELLLQTSLAIYLQELRSIDGCKGATGATGATATFRIPAVPHLVEPGRMEQKSLEVKVDLRKRRLVTATYGDDRLRPDEAMVLLNIACSFMIHPMLHAFANWSTTPESPNKETRRSSIATILFNYYGMNAFAHWCDFVCSLGMGQVSGETFKAMVSCGMRQHVPPHDKVSLLSDHSRFVRFVVKVRRFFLSRFSQYQADFPGIDGEALFLATVVHPLDHFSLVTLQSAHDMVCVNPEFHSDLELIRSTVVMCSDKLWLTYLLHDFSFEGSSHVLFRSTYDYAKTIDAKLAGEMECCVMR
;
A
#
# COMPACT_ATOMS: atom_id res chain seq x y z
N MET A 1 -17.92 -16.55 14.59
CA MET A 1 -17.11 -17.74 14.20
C MET A 1 -15.66 -17.60 14.61
N GLU A 2 -15.16 -16.37 14.60
CA GLU A 2 -13.92 -15.88 15.20
C GLU A 2 -13.79 -16.42 16.64
N TRP A 3 -14.88 -16.36 17.42
CA TRP A 3 -15.00 -17.02 18.73
C TRP A 3 -14.63 -18.51 18.73
N ALA A 4 -15.11 -19.28 17.76
CA ALA A 4 -14.82 -20.72 17.69
C ALA A 4 -13.34 -20.97 17.35
N ALA A 5 -12.76 -20.15 16.47
CA ALA A 5 -11.33 -20.23 16.15
C ALA A 5 -10.46 -19.82 17.35
N LEU A 6 -10.81 -18.73 18.04
CA LEU A 6 -10.14 -18.29 19.26
C LEU A 6 -10.25 -19.35 20.37
N PHE A 7 -11.45 -19.87 20.60
CA PHE A 7 -11.69 -20.92 21.59
C PHE A 7 -10.86 -22.16 21.28
N ALA A 8 -10.85 -22.62 20.02
CA ALA A 8 -10.01 -23.74 19.61
C ALA A 8 -8.51 -23.45 19.82
N PHE A 9 -8.03 -22.25 19.45
CA PHE A 9 -6.65 -21.84 19.66
C PHE A 9 -6.26 -21.90 21.15
N TYR A 10 -7.02 -21.27 22.04
CA TYR A 10 -6.70 -21.30 23.48
C TYR A 10 -6.84 -22.69 24.08
N THR A 11 -7.84 -23.47 23.65
CA THR A 11 -8.04 -24.85 24.12
C THR A 11 -6.88 -25.76 23.73
N LEU A 12 -6.41 -25.67 22.48
CA LEU A 12 -5.25 -26.45 22.01
C LEU A 12 -3.97 -26.07 22.75
N ASN A 13 -3.75 -24.79 23.01
CA ASN A 13 -2.59 -24.32 23.78
C ASN A 13 -2.66 -24.76 25.24
N LEU A 14 -3.84 -24.74 25.85
CA LEU A 14 -4.05 -25.23 27.21
C LEU A 14 -3.85 -26.75 27.30
N ALA A 15 -4.35 -27.50 26.32
CA ALA A 15 -4.15 -28.95 26.23
C ALA A 15 -2.65 -29.30 26.05
N ALA A 16 -1.93 -28.57 25.19
CA ALA A 16 -0.48 -28.74 25.02
C ALA A 16 0.29 -28.46 26.31
N TRP A 17 -0.10 -27.40 27.04
CA TRP A 17 0.49 -27.08 28.34
C TRP A 17 0.20 -28.18 29.37
N TYR A 18 -1.03 -28.68 29.44
CA TYR A 18 -1.41 -29.79 30.32
C TYR A 18 -0.60 -31.06 30.03
N VAL A 19 -0.45 -31.43 28.75
CA VAL A 19 0.37 -32.58 28.34
C VAL A 19 1.84 -32.39 28.76
N ALA A 20 2.39 -31.19 28.60
CA ALA A 20 3.75 -30.88 29.05
C ALA A 20 3.92 -31.05 30.57
N GLU A 21 2.94 -30.60 31.36
CA GLU A 21 2.90 -30.77 32.82
C GLU A 21 2.89 -32.25 33.22
N GLN A 22 2.15 -33.11 32.49
CA GLN A 22 2.10 -34.55 32.75
C GLN A 22 3.36 -35.31 32.32
N SER A 23 4.11 -34.79 31.34
CA SER A 23 5.26 -35.50 30.74
C SER A 23 6.51 -35.58 31.64
N ALA A 24 6.58 -34.79 32.72
CA ALA A 24 7.77 -34.59 33.56
C ALA A 24 9.06 -34.17 32.80
N TYR A 25 8.98 -33.83 31.51
CA TYR A 25 10.11 -33.35 30.72
C TYR A 25 10.29 -31.85 30.91
N TRP A 26 11.14 -31.49 31.88
CA TRP A 26 11.38 -30.11 32.32
C TRP A 26 11.62 -29.07 31.22
N PRO A 27 12.38 -29.36 30.13
CA PRO A 27 12.58 -28.38 29.06
C PRO A 27 11.30 -28.01 28.32
N LEU A 28 10.47 -29.01 27.96
CA LEU A 28 9.18 -28.77 27.31
C LEU A 28 8.22 -28.05 28.24
N LEU A 29 8.21 -28.41 29.52
CA LEU A 29 7.40 -27.73 30.53
C LEU A 29 7.79 -26.26 30.67
N GLY A 30 9.09 -25.96 30.75
CA GLY A 30 9.61 -24.59 30.81
C GLY A 30 9.20 -23.77 29.58
N LEU A 31 9.35 -24.35 28.39
CA LEU A 31 8.93 -23.73 27.13
C LEU A 31 7.43 -23.44 27.11
N MET A 32 6.60 -24.42 27.48
CA MET A 32 5.14 -24.25 27.49
C MET A 32 4.67 -23.24 28.53
N ARG A 33 5.33 -23.14 29.68
CA ARG A 33 5.04 -22.09 30.67
C ARG A 33 5.40 -20.70 30.15
N CYS A 34 6.55 -20.54 29.49
CA CYS A 34 6.92 -19.28 28.84
C CYS A 34 5.93 -18.90 27.73
N TRP A 35 5.51 -19.89 26.93
CA TRP A 35 4.53 -19.70 25.88
C TRP A 35 3.14 -19.31 26.43
N ALA A 36 2.67 -19.97 27.49
CA ALA A 36 1.41 -19.63 28.15
C ALA A 36 1.46 -18.22 28.75
N ALA A 37 2.56 -17.84 29.40
CA ALA A 37 2.77 -16.49 29.92
C ALA A 37 2.78 -15.44 28.78
N PHE A 38 3.46 -15.75 27.68
CA PHE A 38 3.44 -14.91 26.47
C PHE A 38 2.03 -14.74 25.92
N LEU A 39 1.24 -15.82 25.78
CA LEU A 39 -0.14 -15.75 25.29
C LEU A 39 -1.03 -14.93 26.23
N GLY A 40 -0.86 -15.08 27.55
CA GLY A 40 -1.57 -14.26 28.54
C GLY A 40 -1.26 -12.78 28.38
N TRP A 41 0.03 -12.43 28.33
CA TRP A 41 0.49 -11.07 28.08
C TRP A 41 0.02 -10.53 26.72
N TYR A 42 0.12 -11.31 25.65
CA TYR A 42 -0.26 -10.92 24.30
C TYR A 42 -1.76 -10.62 24.18
N THR A 43 -2.59 -11.40 24.89
CA THR A 43 -4.04 -11.18 24.97
C THR A 43 -4.38 -9.94 25.79
N TRP A 44 -3.69 -9.74 26.91
CA TRP A 44 -3.83 -8.54 27.73
C TRP A 44 -3.45 -7.26 26.96
N ASP A 45 -2.30 -7.29 26.28
CA ASP A 45 -1.84 -6.21 25.40
C ASP A 45 -2.82 -5.96 24.26
N ALA A 46 -3.44 -7.01 23.70
CA ALA A 46 -4.46 -6.85 22.67
C ALA A 46 -5.70 -6.11 23.20
N LEU A 47 -6.13 -6.41 24.43
CA LEU A 47 -7.23 -5.69 25.07
C LEU A 47 -6.89 -4.22 25.28
N TRP A 48 -5.67 -3.92 25.74
CA TRP A 48 -5.22 -2.55 25.93
C TRP A 48 -5.16 -1.77 24.62
N CYS A 49 -4.53 -2.33 23.59
CA CYS A 49 -4.45 -1.73 22.26
C CYS A 49 -5.84 -1.50 21.66
N TRP A 50 -6.77 -2.46 21.83
CA TRP A 50 -8.14 -2.34 21.35
C TRP A 50 -8.90 -1.22 22.05
N LYS A 51 -8.79 -1.09 23.37
CA LYS A 51 -9.40 0.01 24.11
C LYS A 51 -8.87 1.36 23.66
N ALA A 52 -7.54 1.47 23.55
CA ALA A 52 -6.88 2.71 23.12
C ALA A 52 -7.27 3.12 21.69
N SER A 53 -7.40 2.16 20.78
CA SER A 53 -7.50 2.47 19.34
C SER A 53 -8.88 2.26 18.74
N PHE A 54 -9.64 1.25 19.16
CA PHE A 54 -10.87 0.79 18.47
C PHE A 54 -12.16 0.98 19.26
N GLU A 55 -12.12 0.96 20.60
CA GLU A 55 -13.33 1.02 21.44
C GLU A 55 -14.17 2.26 21.17
N HIS A 56 -13.52 3.41 20.98
CA HIS A 56 -14.16 4.71 20.76
C HIS A 56 -14.62 4.95 19.31
N ARG A 57 -14.28 4.06 18.37
CA ARG A 57 -14.68 4.22 16.95
C ARG A 57 -16.16 3.88 16.78
N LEU A 58 -16.83 4.61 15.90
CA LEU A 58 -18.22 4.34 15.56
C LEU A 58 -18.33 3.22 14.53
N ASP A 59 -19.31 2.33 14.71
CA ASP A 59 -19.65 1.31 13.73
C ASP A 59 -19.92 1.91 12.35
N ARG A 60 -19.57 1.17 11.30
CA ARG A 60 -19.73 1.64 9.92
C ARG A 60 -21.16 1.97 9.54
N GLY A 61 -22.16 1.33 10.15
CA GLY A 61 -23.58 1.63 9.90
C GLY A 61 -24.10 2.89 10.60
N LYS A 62 -23.35 3.49 11.53
CA LYS A 62 -23.78 4.65 12.31
C LYS A 62 -23.48 5.94 11.57
N HIS A 63 -24.48 6.82 11.52
CA HIS A 63 -24.33 8.17 10.99
C HIS A 63 -23.19 8.92 11.71
N GLY A 64 -22.37 9.64 10.95
CA GLY A 64 -21.18 10.33 11.48
C GLY A 64 -19.93 9.45 11.63
N SER A 65 -20.02 8.12 11.43
CA SER A 65 -18.82 7.29 11.35
C SER A 65 -17.99 7.69 10.12
N PRO A 66 -16.66 7.93 10.25
CA PRO A 66 -15.81 8.21 9.09
C PRO A 66 -15.87 7.11 8.03
N SER A 67 -16.03 5.85 8.46
CA SER A 67 -16.12 4.68 7.58
C SER A 67 -17.47 4.55 6.85
N ASN A 68 -18.49 5.29 7.29
CA ASN A 68 -19.81 5.30 6.65
C ASN A 68 -19.83 6.13 5.36
N LYS A 69 -18.88 7.07 5.21
CA LYS A 69 -18.76 7.96 4.06
C LYS A 69 -18.27 7.22 2.81
N ARG A 70 -18.64 7.74 1.64
CA ARG A 70 -18.08 7.32 0.35
C ARG A 70 -16.61 7.73 0.24
N ARG A 71 -15.84 6.98 -0.55
CA ARG A 71 -14.43 7.28 -0.81
C ARG A 71 -14.26 8.67 -1.44
N PRO A 72 -13.12 9.35 -1.22
CA PRO A 72 -12.86 10.65 -1.82
C PRO A 72 -12.93 10.64 -3.36
N ASP A 73 -13.50 11.70 -3.94
CA ASP A 73 -13.62 11.89 -5.39
C ASP A 73 -12.28 12.35 -6.00
N LEU A 74 -11.72 11.59 -6.94
CA LEU A 74 -10.44 11.94 -7.61
C LEU A 74 -10.45 13.32 -8.29
N ALA A 75 -11.59 13.76 -8.84
CA ALA A 75 -11.70 14.96 -9.67
C ALA A 75 -11.89 16.27 -8.89
N SER A 76 -12.19 16.21 -7.59
CA SER A 76 -12.54 17.41 -6.82
C SER A 76 -11.34 18.15 -6.20
N PHE A 77 -10.13 17.62 -6.37
CA PHE A 77 -8.96 18.05 -5.60
C PHE A 77 -7.97 18.96 -6.33
N GLU A 78 -8.14 19.19 -7.64
CA GLU A 78 -7.26 20.09 -8.41
C GLU A 78 -7.25 21.54 -7.89
N SER A 79 -8.26 21.95 -7.11
CA SER A 79 -8.38 23.32 -6.57
C SER A 79 -7.58 23.60 -5.28
N ARG A 80 -6.94 22.60 -4.65
CA ARG A 80 -6.34 22.75 -3.29
C ARG A 80 -4.83 22.60 -3.20
N LEU A 81 -4.10 22.59 -4.32
CA LEU A 81 -2.63 22.49 -4.36
C LEU A 81 -1.87 23.71 -3.78
N ASP A 82 -2.52 24.58 -3.01
CA ASP A 82 -1.89 25.68 -2.26
C ASP A 82 -1.34 25.27 -0.88
N CYS A 83 -1.24 23.96 -0.58
CA CYS A 83 -0.59 23.45 0.64
C CYS A 83 0.92 23.78 0.77
N GLY A 84 1.50 24.57 -0.14
CA GLY A 84 2.91 24.96 -0.13
C GLY A 84 3.24 26.35 0.44
N LYS A 85 2.26 27.15 0.88
CA LYS A 85 2.55 28.48 1.47
C LYS A 85 2.23 28.52 2.97
N ILE A 86 3.05 27.82 3.75
CA ILE A 86 3.28 28.22 5.15
C ILE A 86 4.25 29.41 5.09
N GLY A 87 3.69 30.64 5.04
CA GLY A 87 4.42 31.89 5.29
C GLY A 87 5.26 32.48 4.15
N SER A 88 4.62 33.18 3.20
CA SER A 88 5.14 34.46 2.67
C SER A 88 4.10 35.17 1.79
N PRO A 89 3.77 36.45 2.06
CA PRO A 89 2.82 37.21 1.25
C PRO A 89 3.52 37.74 0.00
N SER A 90 3.17 37.21 -1.16
CA SER A 90 3.43 37.91 -2.43
C SER A 90 2.31 37.65 -3.43
N ASN A 91 1.68 38.76 -3.85
CA ASN A 91 0.67 38.86 -4.88
C ASN A 91 1.28 38.53 -6.25
N GLN A 92 1.04 37.32 -6.76
CA GLN A 92 1.20 37.05 -8.19
C GLN A 92 -0.05 36.34 -8.70
N ARG A 93 -0.79 37.03 -9.59
CA ARG A 93 -1.91 36.48 -10.35
C ARG A 93 -1.40 35.34 -11.24
N ARG A 94 -1.96 34.14 -11.08
CA ARG A 94 -1.72 33.03 -12.01
C ARG A 94 -2.47 33.27 -13.33
N PRO A 95 -1.92 32.88 -14.49
CA PRO A 95 -2.62 32.92 -15.77
C PRO A 95 -3.71 31.85 -15.83
N ASP A 96 -4.77 32.15 -16.56
CA ASP A 96 -5.94 31.29 -16.74
C ASP A 96 -5.56 30.05 -17.59
N LEU A 97 -5.53 28.89 -16.93
CA LEU A 97 -5.19 27.59 -17.54
C LEU A 97 -6.13 27.24 -18.70
N HIS A 98 -7.34 27.81 -18.76
CA HIS A 98 -8.26 27.58 -19.87
C HIS A 98 -7.73 28.10 -21.22
N GLN A 99 -6.91 29.15 -21.22
CA GLN A 99 -6.40 29.76 -22.44
C GLN A 99 -5.27 28.91 -23.06
N ALA A 100 -4.44 28.27 -22.24
CA ALA A 100 -3.35 27.41 -22.70
C ALA A 100 -3.82 26.13 -23.39
N TRP A 101 -5.03 25.65 -23.09
CA TRP A 101 -5.59 24.44 -23.71
C TRP A 101 -6.23 24.74 -25.08
N SER A 102 -6.68 25.97 -25.29
CA SER A 102 -7.21 26.45 -26.58
C SER A 102 -6.14 26.58 -27.65
N GLU A 103 -4.89 26.88 -27.28
CA GLU A 103 -3.80 27.14 -28.23
C GLU A 103 -3.15 25.85 -28.78
N LEU A 104 -3.39 24.69 -28.16
CA LEU A 104 -2.77 23.42 -28.53
C LEU A 104 -3.44 22.70 -29.72
N GLY A 105 -4.48 23.27 -30.34
CA GLY A 105 -5.07 22.74 -31.58
C GLY A 105 -5.66 21.32 -31.48
N LEU A 106 -5.80 20.78 -30.27
CA LEU A 106 -6.44 19.49 -30.02
C LEU A 106 -7.96 19.69 -30.12
N GLY A 107 -8.52 19.43 -31.30
CA GLY A 107 -9.94 19.49 -31.60
C GLY A 107 -10.78 18.48 -30.82
N ILE A 108 -10.87 18.65 -29.50
CA ILE A 108 -11.85 17.97 -28.65
C ILE A 108 -13.13 18.81 -28.73
N SER A 109 -14.13 18.29 -29.45
CA SER A 109 -15.43 18.93 -29.56
C SER A 109 -16.06 19.09 -28.17
N THR A 110 -16.13 20.33 -27.67
CA THR A 110 -16.74 20.69 -26.39
C THR A 110 -18.28 20.64 -26.41
N SER A 111 -18.88 20.32 -27.56
CA SER A 111 -20.34 20.29 -27.75
C SER A 111 -21.05 19.11 -27.08
N SER A 112 -20.34 18.18 -26.42
CA SER A 112 -20.94 17.06 -25.68
C SER A 112 -20.94 17.23 -24.15
N LEU A 113 -20.58 18.41 -23.63
CA LEU A 113 -20.46 18.67 -22.19
C LEU A 113 -21.58 19.53 -21.59
N SER A 114 -22.56 20.01 -22.37
CA SER A 114 -23.50 21.04 -21.91
C SER A 114 -24.98 20.62 -21.79
N THR A 115 -25.29 19.34 -21.69
CA THR A 115 -26.66 18.87 -21.37
C THR A 115 -26.66 17.95 -20.16
N CYS A 116 -26.14 18.44 -19.02
CA CYS A 116 -26.48 17.89 -17.72
C CYS A 116 -27.85 18.44 -17.31
N THR A 117 -28.88 17.64 -17.55
CA THR A 117 -30.23 17.86 -17.01
C THR A 117 -30.17 17.96 -15.49
N SER A 118 -30.92 18.89 -14.93
CA SER A 118 -31.00 19.25 -13.51
C SER A 118 -31.60 18.18 -12.58
N ASP A 119 -31.73 16.94 -13.06
CA ASP A 119 -32.12 15.81 -12.23
C ASP A 119 -30.84 15.26 -11.57
N GLY A 120 -30.43 15.93 -10.49
CA GLY A 120 -29.08 15.97 -9.90
C GLY A 120 -28.48 14.66 -9.37
N SER A 121 -28.95 13.49 -9.82
CA SER A 121 -28.31 12.21 -9.53
C SER A 121 -27.20 11.93 -10.54
N ARG A 122 -25.93 12.09 -10.12
CA ARG A 122 -24.79 11.65 -10.94
C ARG A 122 -24.96 10.15 -11.27
N PRO A 123 -24.82 9.74 -12.54
CA PRO A 123 -24.95 8.33 -12.91
C PRO A 123 -23.98 7.50 -12.08
N ARG A 124 -24.52 6.44 -11.44
CA ARG A 124 -23.76 5.58 -10.53
C ARG A 124 -22.64 4.90 -11.30
N ARG A 125 -21.39 5.19 -10.92
CA ARG A 125 -20.21 4.57 -11.56
C ARG A 125 -20.21 3.07 -11.32
N ARG A 126 -19.78 2.29 -12.31
CA ARG A 126 -19.56 0.84 -12.15
C ARG A 126 -18.62 0.61 -10.96
N GLY A 127 -19.03 -0.25 -10.03
CA GLY A 127 -18.27 -0.54 -8.81
C GLY A 127 -18.58 0.37 -7.61
N SER A 128 -19.46 1.37 -7.73
CA SER A 128 -19.85 2.17 -6.56
C SER A 128 -20.50 1.30 -5.48
N ALA A 129 -20.12 1.46 -4.22
CA ALA A 129 -20.63 0.66 -3.09
C ALA A 129 -22.16 0.55 -3.05
N SER A 130 -22.67 -0.59 -2.59
CA SER A 130 -24.09 -0.73 -2.24
C SER A 130 -24.40 0.09 -0.99
N LYS A 131 -25.46 0.90 -1.03
CA LYS A 131 -25.91 1.67 0.14
C LYS A 131 -26.45 0.79 1.26
N GLN A 132 -27.03 -0.36 0.90
CA GLN A 132 -27.62 -1.29 1.86
C GLN A 132 -26.54 -2.17 2.48
N LEU A 133 -26.55 -2.26 3.80
CA LEU A 133 -25.67 -3.11 4.61
C LEU A 133 -26.49 -4.23 5.25
N PRO A 134 -26.81 -5.33 4.52
CA PRO A 134 -27.53 -6.48 5.07
C PRO A 134 -26.89 -6.98 6.36
N GLY A 135 -27.71 -7.09 7.42
CA GLY A 135 -27.28 -7.51 8.76
C GLY A 135 -26.85 -6.36 9.68
N LEU A 136 -26.69 -5.14 9.17
CA LEU A 136 -26.46 -3.94 9.96
C LEU A 136 -27.68 -3.02 9.93
N GLN A 137 -28.02 -2.43 11.06
CA GLN A 137 -28.95 -1.30 11.09
C GLN A 137 -28.22 -0.07 10.51
N GLY A 138 -28.48 0.26 9.24
CA GLY A 138 -27.96 1.49 8.63
C GLY A 138 -27.80 1.45 7.12
N THR A 139 -27.48 2.61 6.56
CA THR A 139 -27.09 2.81 5.15
C THR A 139 -25.80 3.61 5.09
N LEU A 140 -25.02 3.45 4.01
CA LEU A 140 -23.92 4.37 3.75
C LEU A 140 -24.45 5.80 3.54
N ASP A 141 -23.79 6.78 4.15
CA ASP A 141 -24.06 8.20 3.96
C ASP A 141 -23.76 8.59 2.49
N ASP A 142 -24.48 9.58 2.00
CA ASP A 142 -24.16 10.20 0.71
C ASP A 142 -22.94 11.12 0.78
N ASP A 143 -22.44 11.39 1.98
CA ASP A 143 -21.23 12.18 2.19
C ASP A 143 -20.00 11.51 1.59
N VAL A 144 -19.08 12.34 1.10
CA VAL A 144 -17.78 11.92 0.57
C VAL A 144 -16.72 12.25 1.62
N ALA A 145 -15.81 11.31 1.88
CA ALA A 145 -14.68 11.55 2.76
C ALA A 145 -13.79 12.67 2.22
N THR A 146 -13.40 13.60 3.09
CA THR A 146 -12.63 14.80 2.72
C THR A 146 -11.13 14.57 2.69
N HIS A 147 -10.67 13.51 3.34
CA HIS A 147 -9.27 13.10 3.45
C HIS A 147 -9.17 11.58 3.42
N LEU A 148 -7.98 11.09 3.09
CA LEU A 148 -7.63 9.69 3.29
C LEU A 148 -7.29 9.48 4.77
N ASP A 149 -7.76 8.38 5.34
CA ASP A 149 -7.45 7.97 6.71
C ASP A 149 -7.20 6.46 6.71
N LEU A 150 -6.05 6.05 7.24
CA LEU A 150 -5.64 4.64 7.33
C LEU A 150 -6.39 3.89 8.41
N ASP A 151 -6.75 4.52 9.53
CA ASP A 151 -7.02 3.79 10.77
C ASP A 151 -8.30 4.28 11.46
N HIS A 152 -9.42 4.24 10.73
CA HIS A 152 -10.71 4.73 11.21
C HIS A 152 -11.82 3.68 11.26
N VAL A 153 -11.61 2.49 10.70
CA VAL A 153 -12.63 1.42 10.70
C VAL A 153 -12.63 0.72 12.06
N ARG A 154 -13.81 0.50 12.63
CA ARG A 154 -13.97 -0.20 13.91
C ARG A 154 -13.83 -1.71 13.73
N LEU A 155 -13.27 -2.37 14.74
CA LEU A 155 -13.34 -3.82 14.94
C LEU A 155 -13.90 -4.10 16.33
N SER A 156 -14.68 -5.17 16.47
CA SER A 156 -14.98 -5.73 17.78
C SER A 156 -13.69 -6.27 18.42
N PHE A 157 -13.67 -6.39 19.76
CA PHE A 157 -12.48 -6.92 20.45
C PHE A 157 -12.11 -8.31 19.95
N GLU A 158 -13.10 -9.16 19.67
CA GLU A 158 -12.90 -10.52 19.20
C GLU A 158 -12.31 -10.56 17.80
N SER A 159 -12.80 -9.70 16.91
CA SER A 159 -12.27 -9.59 15.54
C SER A 159 -10.83 -9.09 15.57
N PHE A 160 -10.56 -8.10 16.42
CA PHE A 160 -9.21 -7.57 16.64
C PHE A 160 -8.26 -8.63 17.22
N LEU A 161 -8.67 -9.35 18.26
CA LEU A 161 -7.89 -10.42 18.89
C LEU A 161 -7.64 -11.58 17.91
N TRP A 162 -8.67 -11.99 17.16
CA TRP A 162 -8.55 -13.00 16.12
C TRP A 162 -7.47 -12.60 15.12
N GLY A 163 -7.56 -11.41 14.55
CA GLY A 163 -6.58 -11.03 13.54
C GLY A 163 -5.19 -10.74 14.14
N ARG A 164 -5.05 -10.29 15.40
CA ARG A 164 -3.73 -10.27 16.05
C ARG A 164 -3.08 -11.65 16.08
N ILE A 165 -3.83 -12.69 16.43
CA ILE A 165 -3.30 -14.05 16.52
C ILE A 165 -2.99 -14.60 15.12
N TYR A 166 -3.94 -14.55 14.19
CA TYR A 166 -3.82 -15.24 12.90
C TYR A 166 -3.04 -14.45 11.84
N VAL A 167 -3.01 -13.12 11.96
CA VAL A 167 -2.29 -12.22 11.04
C VAL A 167 -1.08 -11.61 11.73
N GLY A 168 -1.27 -11.03 12.92
CA GLY A 168 -0.20 -10.34 13.65
C GLY A 168 0.99 -11.22 13.99
N LEU A 169 0.78 -12.45 14.48
CA LEU A 169 1.90 -13.37 14.76
C LEU A 169 2.68 -13.74 13.48
N GLY A 170 1.98 -13.93 12.36
CA GLY A 170 2.61 -14.17 11.06
C GLY A 170 3.43 -12.97 10.60
N ALA A 171 2.91 -11.75 10.78
CA ALA A 171 3.62 -10.51 10.49
C ALA A 171 4.90 -10.39 11.32
N TRP A 172 4.82 -10.62 12.63
CA TRP A 172 6.00 -10.61 13.51
C TRP A 172 7.04 -11.66 13.13
N ALA A 173 6.60 -12.88 12.79
CA ALA A 173 7.49 -13.93 12.32
C ALA A 173 8.22 -13.51 11.03
N ASN A 174 7.51 -12.93 10.05
CA ASN A 174 8.12 -12.39 8.83
C ASN A 174 9.11 -11.27 9.12
N MET A 175 8.77 -10.34 10.02
CA MET A 175 9.66 -9.24 10.40
C MET A 175 11.00 -9.76 10.95
N ILE A 176 10.96 -10.81 11.77
CA ILE A 176 12.16 -11.37 12.42
C ILE A 176 12.94 -12.30 11.47
N PHE A 177 12.25 -13.26 10.86
CA PHE A 177 12.86 -14.38 10.12
C PHE A 177 12.89 -14.19 8.61
N GLY A 178 12.14 -13.24 8.08
CA GLY A 178 11.98 -13.02 6.66
C GLY A 178 10.95 -13.93 6.03
N ALA A 179 10.89 -13.85 4.71
CA ALA A 179 10.06 -14.67 3.85
C ALA A 179 10.86 -15.12 2.62
N LYS A 180 10.19 -15.43 1.52
CA LYS A 180 10.82 -15.96 0.32
C LYS A 180 11.78 -14.95 -0.30
N ASP A 181 11.33 -13.71 -0.42
CA ASP A 181 12.01 -12.62 -1.12
C ASP A 181 12.54 -11.54 -0.15
N THR A 182 12.25 -11.64 1.15
CA THR A 182 12.78 -10.73 2.18
C THR A 182 13.63 -11.47 3.22
N PRO A 183 14.77 -10.90 3.65
CA PRO A 183 15.67 -11.57 4.58
C PRO A 183 15.16 -11.60 6.02
N GLY A 184 14.30 -10.67 6.45
CA GLY A 184 13.98 -10.45 7.86
C GLY A 184 15.13 -9.80 8.64
N ALA A 185 14.80 -9.30 9.83
CA ALA A 185 15.72 -8.52 10.66
C ALA A 185 16.98 -9.32 11.05
N LEU A 186 16.85 -10.61 11.40
CA LEU A 186 17.99 -11.43 11.82
C LEU A 186 19.01 -11.63 10.70
N ARG A 187 18.55 -12.09 9.54
CA ARG A 187 19.43 -12.32 8.38
C ARG A 187 20.01 -10.99 7.90
N PHE A 188 19.22 -9.93 7.87
CA PHE A 188 19.71 -8.60 7.51
C PHE A 188 20.83 -8.11 8.44
N GLY A 189 20.69 -8.31 9.75
CA GLY A 189 21.73 -7.99 10.73
C GLY A 189 23.03 -8.76 10.50
N VAL A 190 22.93 -10.07 10.20
CA VAL A 190 24.10 -10.89 9.84
C VAL A 190 24.81 -10.35 8.59
N TRP A 191 24.06 -10.02 7.54
CA TRP A 191 24.65 -9.43 6.33
C TRP A 191 25.31 -8.09 6.58
N HIS A 192 24.69 -7.23 7.39
CA HIS A 192 25.27 -5.94 7.76
C HIS A 192 26.60 -6.12 8.49
N LEU A 193 26.70 -7.10 9.38
CA LEU A 193 27.95 -7.48 10.03
C LEU A 193 28.99 -7.98 9.01
N LEU A 194 28.62 -8.88 8.10
CA LEU A 194 29.53 -9.40 7.07
C LEU A 194 30.09 -8.27 6.18
N HIS A 195 29.27 -7.30 5.80
CA HIS A 195 29.74 -6.15 5.02
C HIS A 195 30.67 -5.23 5.83
N ARG A 196 30.42 -5.05 7.13
CA ARG A 196 31.37 -4.36 8.02
C ARG A 196 32.71 -5.09 8.13
N LEU A 197 32.71 -6.41 7.97
CA LEU A 197 33.91 -7.25 7.93
C LEU A 197 34.55 -7.33 6.53
N GLY A 198 34.07 -6.56 5.55
CA GLY A 198 34.65 -6.48 4.21
C GLY A 198 34.11 -7.50 3.21
N TRP A 199 33.04 -8.23 3.52
CA TRP A 199 32.40 -9.12 2.54
C TRP A 199 31.86 -8.29 1.37
N PRO A 200 32.17 -8.69 0.11
CA PRO A 200 31.81 -7.89 -1.07
C PRO A 200 30.30 -7.74 -1.20
N ARG A 201 29.88 -6.57 -1.66
CA ARG A 201 28.47 -6.23 -1.91
C ARG A 201 28.24 -6.06 -3.40
N THR A 202 27.30 -6.81 -3.95
CA THR A 202 26.82 -6.58 -5.31
C THR A 202 25.79 -5.47 -5.26
N VAL A 203 26.03 -4.36 -5.97
CA VAL A 203 25.08 -3.24 -6.04
C VAL A 203 24.43 -3.24 -7.41
N ARG A 204 23.09 -3.23 -7.43
CA ARG A 204 22.31 -3.12 -8.65
C ARG A 204 22.45 -1.71 -9.24
N ASP A 205 22.50 -1.59 -10.57
CA ASP A 205 22.56 -0.28 -11.25
C ASP A 205 21.36 0.62 -10.86
N PRO A 206 21.58 1.73 -10.11
CA PRO A 206 20.50 2.58 -9.64
C PRO A 206 19.69 3.20 -10.79
N ARG A 207 20.31 3.44 -11.96
CA ARG A 207 19.58 3.99 -13.12
C ARG A 207 18.52 3.04 -13.63
N ARG A 208 18.82 1.74 -13.64
CA ARG A 208 17.87 0.70 -14.04
C ARG A 208 16.80 0.52 -12.97
N THR A 209 17.20 0.50 -11.70
CA THR A 209 16.26 0.40 -10.58
C THR A 209 15.25 1.55 -10.57
N CYS A 210 15.68 2.80 -10.75
CA CYS A 210 14.77 3.96 -10.85
C CYS A 210 13.72 3.78 -11.95
N ALA A 211 14.15 3.37 -13.15
CA ALA A 211 13.26 3.13 -14.27
C ALA A 211 12.28 1.99 -13.99
N GLU A 212 12.74 0.92 -13.36
CA GLU A 212 11.89 -0.20 -13.02
C GLU A 212 10.90 0.12 -11.89
N LEU A 213 11.28 0.90 -10.88
CA LEU A 213 10.33 1.37 -9.85
C LEU A 213 9.17 2.15 -10.50
N LEU A 214 9.48 3.13 -11.33
CA LEU A 214 8.46 3.94 -12.02
C LEU A 214 7.58 3.13 -12.97
N LEU A 215 8.13 2.10 -13.62
CA LEU A 215 7.40 1.31 -14.59
C LEU A 215 6.66 0.13 -13.96
N GLN A 216 7.21 -0.51 -12.94
CA GLN A 216 6.74 -1.78 -12.41
C GLN A 216 6.01 -1.66 -11.07
N THR A 217 5.83 -0.45 -10.53
CA THR A 217 5.03 -0.22 -9.32
C THR A 217 3.91 0.79 -9.57
N SER A 218 3.13 1.09 -8.54
CA SER A 218 2.07 2.08 -8.56
C SER A 218 2.58 3.51 -8.82
N LEU A 219 3.88 3.77 -8.70
CA LEU A 219 4.49 5.05 -9.07
C LEU A 219 4.23 5.44 -10.53
N ALA A 220 3.84 4.49 -11.38
CA ALA A 220 3.43 4.74 -12.75
C ALA A 220 2.33 5.81 -12.89
N ILE A 221 1.48 6.00 -11.86
CA ILE A 221 0.41 7.01 -11.88
C ILE A 221 0.91 8.45 -11.98
N TYR A 222 2.18 8.70 -11.66
CA TYR A 222 2.80 10.02 -11.73
C TYR A 222 3.33 10.37 -13.13
N LEU A 223 2.95 9.61 -14.16
CA LEU A 223 3.32 9.93 -15.54
C LEU A 223 2.69 11.26 -15.97
N GLN A 224 3.55 12.23 -16.29
CA GLN A 224 3.12 13.54 -16.79
C GLN A 224 3.16 13.61 -18.31
N GLU A 225 4.20 13.05 -18.93
CA GLU A 225 4.46 13.21 -20.35
C GLU A 225 5.16 11.98 -20.94
N LEU A 226 4.77 11.62 -22.17
CA LEU A 226 5.44 10.63 -23.01
C LEU A 226 5.85 11.29 -24.32
N ARG A 227 7.16 11.43 -24.57
CA ARG A 227 7.69 11.99 -25.82
C ARG A 227 8.23 10.88 -26.72
N SER A 228 7.75 10.83 -27.95
CA SER A 228 8.41 10.07 -29.02
C SER A 228 9.76 10.73 -29.34
N ILE A 229 10.79 9.90 -29.52
CA ILE A 229 12.08 10.34 -30.05
C ILE A 229 11.94 10.27 -31.58
N ASP A 230 11.61 11.42 -32.17
CA ASP A 230 11.48 11.55 -33.61
C ASP A 230 12.78 11.18 -34.32
N GLY A 231 12.65 10.46 -35.45
CA GLY A 231 13.78 10.00 -36.27
C GLY A 231 14.23 8.55 -36.02
N CYS A 232 13.68 7.85 -35.04
CA CYS A 232 13.94 6.42 -34.81
C CYS A 232 12.69 5.54 -35.00
N LYS A 233 12.09 5.54 -36.20
CA LYS A 233 11.21 4.44 -36.61
C LYS A 233 12.08 3.22 -36.92
N GLY A 234 12.44 2.47 -35.88
CA GLY A 234 13.14 1.20 -36.04
C GLY A 234 12.26 0.16 -36.75
N ALA A 235 12.89 -0.82 -37.41
CA ALA A 235 12.22 -1.91 -38.13
C ALA A 235 11.24 -2.75 -37.28
N THR A 236 11.30 -2.63 -35.94
CA THR A 236 10.40 -3.32 -35.00
C THR A 236 9.17 -2.51 -34.60
N GLY A 237 8.97 -1.31 -35.15
CA GLY A 237 7.81 -0.46 -34.85
C GLY A 237 7.85 0.23 -33.46
N ALA A 238 8.79 -0.13 -32.58
CA ALA A 238 8.99 0.54 -31.30
C ALA A 238 9.85 1.81 -31.48
N THR A 239 9.19 2.96 -31.58
CA THR A 239 9.87 4.27 -31.52
C THR A 239 10.54 4.42 -30.15
N GLY A 240 11.79 4.92 -30.13
CA GLY A 240 12.40 5.33 -28.86
C GLY A 240 11.48 6.33 -28.18
N ALA A 241 11.21 6.16 -26.88
CA ALA A 241 10.32 7.05 -26.14
C ALA A 241 10.94 7.42 -24.80
N THR A 242 10.77 8.67 -24.39
CA THR A 242 11.14 9.17 -23.06
C THR A 242 9.87 9.48 -22.28
N ALA A 243 9.79 8.98 -21.05
CA ALA A 243 8.71 9.31 -20.12
C ALA A 243 9.20 10.27 -19.03
N THR A 244 8.41 11.29 -18.73
CA THR A 244 8.62 12.21 -17.60
C THR A 244 7.60 11.92 -16.53
N PHE A 245 8.07 11.64 -15.32
CA PHE A 245 7.27 11.44 -14.12
C PHE A 245 7.48 12.60 -13.16
N ARG A 246 6.40 13.07 -12.53
CA ARG A 246 6.48 14.15 -11.54
C ARG A 246 5.71 13.77 -10.28
N ILE A 247 6.43 13.63 -9.18
CA ILE A 247 5.88 13.29 -7.88
C ILE A 247 5.95 14.55 -6.99
N PRO A 248 4.81 15.16 -6.62
CA PRO A 248 4.82 16.36 -5.81
C PRO A 248 5.20 16.05 -4.35
N ALA A 249 5.82 17.03 -3.68
CA ALA A 249 6.06 17.03 -2.23
C ALA A 249 6.62 15.71 -1.66
N VAL A 250 7.57 15.08 -2.36
CA VAL A 250 8.24 13.87 -1.85
C VAL A 250 9.01 14.25 -0.58
N PRO A 251 8.80 13.58 0.55
CA PRO A 251 9.54 13.89 1.77
C PRO A 251 10.99 13.41 1.68
N HIS A 252 11.92 14.17 2.26
CA HIS A 252 13.33 13.83 2.40
C HIS A 252 13.78 14.16 3.82
N LEU A 253 14.40 13.20 4.51
CA LEU A 253 14.90 13.38 5.87
C LEU A 253 16.29 14.02 5.85
N VAL A 254 16.33 15.34 5.98
CA VAL A 254 17.60 16.11 5.98
C VAL A 254 18.41 15.86 7.26
N GLU A 255 17.71 15.77 8.39
CA GLU A 255 18.29 15.50 9.72
C GLU A 255 17.29 14.65 10.53
N PRO A 256 17.72 13.95 11.59
CA PRO A 256 16.80 13.23 12.48
C PRO A 256 15.67 14.13 12.99
N GLY A 257 14.42 13.78 12.63
CA GLY A 257 13.23 14.55 13.02
C GLY A 257 12.92 15.77 12.13
N ARG A 258 13.77 16.11 11.16
CA ARG A 258 13.56 17.22 10.23
C ARG A 258 13.39 16.71 8.81
N MET A 259 12.28 17.10 8.19
CA MET A 259 11.90 16.67 6.85
C MET A 259 11.71 17.87 5.94
N GLU A 260 12.27 17.81 4.74
CA GLU A 260 11.93 18.72 3.64
C GLU A 260 11.00 18.05 2.63
N GLN A 261 10.29 18.86 1.85
CA GLN A 261 9.38 18.38 0.81
C GLN A 261 9.59 19.21 -0.46
N LYS A 262 10.00 18.55 -1.55
CA LYS A 262 10.13 19.16 -2.87
C LYS A 262 9.49 18.24 -3.92
N SER A 263 9.29 18.76 -5.14
CA SER A 263 8.82 17.94 -6.25
C SER A 263 9.98 17.10 -6.81
N LEU A 264 9.76 15.80 -7.00
CA LEU A 264 10.69 14.90 -7.68
C LEU A 264 10.28 14.76 -9.15
N GLU A 265 11.11 15.23 -10.08
CA GLU A 265 10.94 15.01 -11.52
C GLU A 265 11.94 13.96 -12.01
N VAL A 266 11.46 12.95 -12.73
CA VAL A 266 12.28 11.83 -13.21
C VAL A 266 12.01 11.56 -14.68
N LYS A 267 13.06 11.53 -15.50
CA LYS A 267 13.00 11.19 -16.93
C LYS A 267 13.60 9.82 -17.18
N VAL A 268 12.87 8.96 -17.88
CA VAL A 268 13.26 7.58 -18.17
C VAL A 268 13.25 7.32 -19.68
N ASP A 269 14.34 6.74 -20.19
CA ASP A 269 14.38 6.17 -21.53
C ASP A 269 13.67 4.82 -21.48
N LEU A 270 12.48 4.73 -22.09
CA LEU A 270 11.63 3.54 -22.01
C LEU A 270 12.19 2.36 -22.80
N ARG A 271 12.99 2.61 -23.83
CA ARG A 271 13.62 1.57 -24.63
C ARG A 271 14.79 0.94 -23.88
N LYS A 272 15.66 1.76 -23.30
CA LYS A 272 16.80 1.30 -22.50
C LYS A 272 16.39 0.88 -21.09
N ARG A 273 15.21 1.31 -20.63
CA ARG A 273 14.70 1.18 -19.25
C ARG A 273 15.71 1.70 -18.24
N ARG A 274 16.18 2.92 -18.45
CA ARG A 274 17.17 3.58 -17.59
C ARG A 274 16.81 5.04 -17.32
N LEU A 275 17.18 5.49 -16.13
CA LEU A 275 17.15 6.89 -15.74
C LEU A 275 18.02 7.75 -16.67
N VAL A 276 17.42 8.79 -17.23
CA VAL A 276 18.06 9.84 -18.02
C VAL A 276 18.52 10.96 -17.08
N THR A 277 17.57 11.57 -16.37
CA THR A 277 17.79 12.65 -15.40
C THR A 277 16.78 12.57 -14.25
N ALA A 278 17.16 13.08 -13.08
CA ALA A 278 16.26 13.32 -11.97
C ALA A 278 16.59 14.66 -11.28
N THR A 279 15.57 15.37 -10.80
CA THR A 279 15.70 16.58 -9.99
C THR A 279 14.77 16.55 -8.79
N TYR A 280 15.18 17.17 -7.68
CA TYR A 280 14.39 17.34 -6.47
C TYR A 280 14.27 18.85 -6.17
N GLY A 281 13.14 19.43 -6.55
CA GLY A 281 13.07 20.88 -6.77
C GLY A 281 14.02 21.26 -7.92
N ASP A 282 14.93 22.19 -7.64
CA ASP A 282 15.93 22.65 -8.59
C ASP A 282 17.25 21.85 -8.52
N ASP A 283 17.38 20.98 -7.51
CA ASP A 283 18.60 20.22 -7.25
C ASP A 283 18.69 18.99 -8.17
N ARG A 284 19.80 18.85 -8.90
CA ARG A 284 20.03 17.69 -9.76
C ARG A 284 20.50 16.50 -8.92
N LEU A 285 19.76 15.39 -9.00
CA LEU A 285 20.08 14.17 -8.27
C LEU A 285 21.01 13.25 -9.04
N ARG A 286 21.81 12.50 -8.29
CA ARG A 286 22.51 11.31 -8.76
C ARG A 286 21.55 10.11 -8.82
N PRO A 287 21.85 9.07 -9.62
CA PRO A 287 20.96 7.93 -9.75
C PRO A 287 20.66 7.17 -8.45
N ASP A 288 21.60 7.08 -7.52
CA ASP A 288 21.43 6.46 -6.21
C ASP A 288 20.53 7.29 -5.27
N GLU A 289 20.63 8.61 -5.33
CA GLU A 289 19.76 9.54 -4.57
C GLU A 289 18.32 9.50 -5.10
N ALA A 290 18.15 9.55 -6.42
CA ALA A 290 16.84 9.43 -7.05
C ALA A 290 16.17 8.09 -6.72
N MET A 291 16.95 7.01 -6.67
CA MET A 291 16.47 5.68 -6.29
C MET A 291 15.96 5.67 -4.83
N VAL A 292 16.66 6.33 -3.90
CA VAL A 292 16.20 6.47 -2.51
C VAL A 292 14.88 7.23 -2.46
N LEU A 293 14.78 8.40 -3.07
CA LEU A 293 13.53 9.19 -3.03
C LEU A 293 12.35 8.52 -3.74
N LEU A 294 12.60 7.75 -4.81
CA LEU A 294 11.56 6.94 -5.44
C LEU A 294 11.05 5.85 -4.50
N ASN A 295 11.92 5.19 -3.74
CA ASN A 295 11.49 4.24 -2.72
C ASN A 295 10.71 4.94 -1.59
N ILE A 296 11.12 6.15 -1.17
CA ILE A 296 10.37 6.94 -0.18
C ILE A 296 8.95 7.23 -0.70
N ALA A 297 8.84 7.70 -1.94
CA ALA A 297 7.56 7.96 -2.57
C ALA A 297 6.70 6.69 -2.71
N CYS A 298 7.33 5.55 -3.02
CA CYS A 298 6.65 4.26 -3.09
C CYS A 298 6.11 3.87 -1.70
N SER A 299 6.99 3.76 -0.70
CA SER A 299 6.68 3.15 0.59
C SER A 299 5.91 4.05 1.56
N PHE A 300 6.09 5.37 1.50
CA PHE A 300 5.52 6.30 2.50
C PHE A 300 4.54 7.31 1.91
N MET A 301 4.35 7.31 0.59
CA MET A 301 3.32 8.13 -0.04
C MET A 301 2.23 7.30 -0.69
N ILE A 302 2.53 6.66 -1.81
CA ILE A 302 1.50 5.96 -2.58
C ILE A 302 1.02 4.69 -1.88
N HIS A 303 1.92 3.97 -1.21
CA HIS A 303 1.56 2.74 -0.52
C HIS A 303 0.57 2.96 0.64
N PRO A 304 0.79 3.93 1.56
CA PRO A 304 -0.22 4.34 2.51
C PRO A 304 -1.55 4.78 1.88
N MET A 305 -1.53 5.47 0.73
CA MET A 305 -2.78 5.81 0.04
C MET A 305 -3.55 4.55 -0.39
N LEU A 306 -2.87 3.50 -0.88
CA LEU A 306 -3.51 2.23 -1.24
C LEU A 306 -4.19 1.59 -0.03
N HIS A 307 -3.49 1.52 1.10
CA HIS A 307 -4.04 1.05 2.37
C HIS A 307 -5.27 1.88 2.80
N ALA A 308 -5.20 3.20 2.66
CA ALA A 308 -6.31 4.08 3.02
C ALA A 308 -7.53 3.85 2.12
N PHE A 309 -7.33 3.73 0.80
CA PHE A 309 -8.40 3.39 -0.12
C PHE A 309 -9.02 2.04 0.19
N ALA A 310 -8.22 1.08 0.68
CA ALA A 310 -8.72 -0.23 1.06
C ALA A 310 -9.69 -0.19 2.25
N ASN A 311 -9.75 0.87 3.06
CA ASN A 311 -10.79 0.96 4.11
C ASN A 311 -12.21 0.89 3.50
N TRP A 312 -12.42 1.43 2.30
CA TRP A 312 -13.70 1.32 1.58
C TRP A 312 -13.92 -0.05 0.91
N SER A 313 -12.95 -0.96 0.97
CA SER A 313 -13.11 -2.34 0.53
C SER A 313 -13.49 -3.31 1.65
N THR A 314 -13.71 -2.82 2.87
CA THR A 314 -13.90 -3.67 4.05
C THR A 314 -15.32 -3.63 4.57
N THR A 315 -15.83 -4.76 5.05
CA THR A 315 -17.07 -4.86 5.83
C THR A 315 -16.89 -5.99 6.84
N PRO A 316 -16.31 -5.70 8.03
CA PRO A 316 -15.98 -6.73 9.01
C PRO A 316 -17.22 -7.44 9.59
N GLU A 317 -18.42 -6.93 9.35
CA GLU A 317 -19.69 -7.54 9.75
C GLU A 317 -20.33 -8.38 8.63
N SER A 318 -19.66 -8.55 7.48
CA SER A 318 -20.20 -9.28 6.34
C SER A 318 -20.66 -10.69 6.74
N PRO A 319 -21.85 -11.15 6.28
CA PRO A 319 -22.29 -12.52 6.50
C PRO A 319 -21.38 -13.53 5.78
N ASN A 320 -20.76 -13.12 4.67
CA ASN A 320 -19.77 -13.93 3.97
C ASN A 320 -18.48 -14.05 4.80
N LYS A 321 -18.11 -15.29 5.14
CA LYS A 321 -16.98 -15.58 6.02
C LYS A 321 -15.64 -15.12 5.45
N GLU A 322 -15.45 -15.30 4.14
CA GLU A 322 -14.22 -14.94 3.44
C GLU A 322 -14.08 -13.42 3.36
N THR A 323 -15.14 -12.71 2.97
CA THR A 323 -15.18 -11.24 2.95
C THR A 323 -14.94 -10.65 4.34
N ARG A 324 -15.56 -11.21 5.39
CA ARG A 324 -15.36 -10.75 6.76
C ARG A 324 -13.90 -10.91 7.21
N ARG A 325 -13.28 -12.08 7.01
CA ARG A 325 -11.88 -12.31 7.39
C ARG A 325 -10.92 -11.41 6.62
N SER A 326 -11.13 -11.26 5.32
CA SER A 326 -10.37 -10.37 4.45
C SER A 326 -10.48 -8.91 4.90
N SER A 327 -11.67 -8.50 5.35
CA SER A 327 -11.91 -7.18 5.93
C SER A 327 -11.15 -6.98 7.24
N ILE A 328 -11.22 -7.95 8.16
CA ILE A 328 -10.50 -7.90 9.43
C ILE A 328 -8.98 -7.81 9.21
N ALA A 329 -8.44 -8.63 8.30
CA ALA A 329 -7.02 -8.60 7.94
C ALA A 329 -6.60 -7.23 7.39
N THR A 330 -7.37 -6.68 6.44
CA THR A 330 -7.12 -5.35 5.85
C THR A 330 -7.10 -4.26 6.93
N ILE A 331 -8.10 -4.22 7.80
CA ILE A 331 -8.20 -3.21 8.87
C ILE A 331 -7.02 -3.31 9.84
N LEU A 332 -6.61 -4.53 10.20
CA LEU A 332 -5.46 -4.74 11.08
C LEU A 332 -4.14 -4.37 10.43
N PHE A 333 -3.94 -4.68 9.15
CA PHE A 333 -2.73 -4.27 8.43
C PHE A 333 -2.63 -2.75 8.32
N ASN A 334 -3.75 -2.05 8.09
CA ASN A 334 -3.78 -0.60 8.13
C ASN A 334 -3.39 -0.06 9.51
N TYR A 335 -3.93 -0.66 10.58
CA TYR A 335 -3.55 -0.33 11.95
C TYR A 335 -2.06 -0.59 12.23
N TYR A 336 -1.50 -1.71 11.76
CA TYR A 336 -0.08 -2.04 11.91
C TYR A 336 0.83 -1.09 11.14
N GLY A 337 0.47 -0.77 9.90
CA GLY A 337 1.20 0.17 9.07
C GLY A 337 1.32 1.54 9.73
N MET A 338 0.29 1.99 10.46
CA MET A 338 0.34 3.30 11.13
C MET A 338 0.99 3.25 12.52
N ASN A 339 0.63 2.26 13.34
CA ASN A 339 0.99 2.24 14.77
C ASN A 339 2.10 1.24 15.09
N ALA A 340 2.00 -0.01 14.61
CA ALA A 340 2.99 -1.02 14.94
C ALA A 340 4.37 -0.71 14.35
N PHE A 341 4.41 -0.20 13.11
CA PHE A 341 5.68 0.19 12.49
C PHE A 341 6.30 1.41 13.19
N ALA A 342 5.49 2.36 13.66
CA ALA A 342 5.98 3.49 14.45
C ALA A 342 6.63 3.01 15.77
N HIS A 343 5.97 2.10 16.50
CA HIS A 343 6.55 1.50 17.71
C HIS A 343 7.81 0.70 17.42
N TRP A 344 7.89 0.06 16.26
CA TRP A 344 9.11 -0.60 15.83
C TRP A 344 10.25 0.40 15.59
N CYS A 345 10.00 1.50 14.89
CA CYS A 345 10.96 2.60 14.73
C CYS A 345 11.47 3.10 16.08
N ASP A 346 10.58 3.36 17.04
CA ASP A 346 10.95 3.77 18.40
C ASP A 346 11.81 2.71 19.11
N PHE A 347 11.46 1.44 18.97
CA PHE A 347 12.23 0.34 19.54
C PHE A 347 13.64 0.28 18.94
N VAL A 348 13.80 0.35 17.61
CA VAL A 348 15.11 0.33 16.95
C VAL A 348 15.94 1.56 17.35
N CYS A 349 15.33 2.74 17.46
CA CYS A 349 15.98 3.93 17.99
C CYS A 349 16.42 3.75 19.46
N SER A 350 15.58 3.15 20.31
CA SER A 350 15.91 2.91 21.73
C SER A 350 17.10 1.97 21.92
N LEU A 351 17.34 1.08 20.95
CA LEU A 351 18.51 0.20 20.91
C LEU A 351 19.75 0.87 20.30
N GLY A 352 19.67 2.13 19.86
CA GLY A 352 20.75 2.84 19.17
C GLY A 352 21.07 2.29 17.78
N MET A 353 20.14 1.52 17.19
CA MET A 353 20.32 0.87 15.89
C MET A 353 19.67 1.66 14.74
N GLY A 354 18.96 2.74 15.04
CA GLY A 354 18.33 3.58 14.04
C GLY A 354 18.16 5.03 14.46
N GLN A 355 17.93 5.91 13.49
CA GLN A 355 17.83 7.35 13.64
C GLN A 355 16.41 7.88 13.46
N VAL A 356 15.51 7.07 12.88
CA VAL A 356 14.15 7.50 12.54
C VAL A 356 13.17 7.05 13.62
N SER A 357 12.65 8.02 14.38
CA SER A 357 11.62 7.77 15.40
C SER A 357 10.29 7.36 14.78
N GLY A 358 9.41 6.79 15.60
CA GLY A 358 8.02 6.52 15.26
C GLY A 358 7.27 7.80 14.88
N GLU A 359 7.50 8.91 15.57
CA GLU A 359 6.88 10.20 15.22
C GLU A 359 7.27 10.68 13.81
N THR A 360 8.57 10.60 13.48
CA THR A 360 9.07 10.94 12.14
C THR A 360 8.42 10.06 11.07
N PHE A 361 8.35 8.75 11.32
CA PHE A 361 7.66 7.82 10.42
C PHE A 361 6.18 8.20 10.23
N LYS A 362 5.45 8.47 11.31
CA LYS A 362 4.04 8.90 11.24
C LYS A 362 3.89 10.19 10.46
N ALA A 363 4.82 11.13 10.60
CA ALA A 363 4.82 12.39 9.85
C ALA A 363 5.04 12.18 8.35
N MET A 364 5.90 11.24 7.94
CA MET A 364 6.12 10.88 6.53
C MET A 364 4.88 10.22 5.92
N VAL A 365 4.30 9.24 6.60
CA VAL A 365 3.04 8.61 6.18
C VAL A 365 1.92 9.65 6.06
N SER A 366 1.80 10.54 7.05
CA SER A 366 0.82 11.63 7.03
C SER A 366 1.07 12.62 5.88
N CYS A 367 2.33 12.88 5.51
CA CYS A 367 2.66 13.67 4.32
C CYS A 367 2.08 13.01 3.07
N GLY A 368 2.37 11.73 2.87
CA GLY A 368 1.80 10.92 1.79
C GLY A 368 0.29 10.99 1.73
N MET A 369 -0.36 10.68 2.85
CA MET A 369 -1.83 10.63 2.98
C MET A 369 -2.54 11.97 2.73
N ARG A 370 -1.87 13.10 2.96
CA ARG A 370 -2.38 14.43 2.65
C ARG A 370 -2.27 14.78 1.16
N GLN A 371 -1.43 14.08 0.41
CA GLN A 371 -1.35 14.29 -1.02
C GLN A 371 -2.56 13.70 -1.73
N HIS A 372 -2.91 14.31 -2.86
CA HIS A 372 -3.99 13.85 -3.70
C HIS A 372 -3.46 12.86 -4.73
N VAL A 373 -4.28 11.87 -5.06
CA VAL A 373 -4.00 10.98 -6.19
C VAL A 373 -4.04 11.83 -7.46
N PRO A 374 -2.94 11.90 -8.23
CA PRO A 374 -2.93 12.70 -9.45
C PRO A 374 -3.90 12.12 -10.49
N PRO A 375 -4.40 12.95 -11.41
CA PRO A 375 -4.98 12.46 -12.66
C PRO A 375 -3.98 11.53 -13.36
N HIS A 376 -4.44 10.35 -13.76
CA HIS A 376 -3.59 9.28 -14.28
C HIS A 376 -4.17 8.65 -15.56
N ASP A 377 -4.85 9.47 -16.36
CA ASP A 377 -5.39 9.14 -17.69
C ASP A 377 -4.30 8.66 -18.66
N LYS A 378 -3.09 9.22 -18.53
CA LYS A 378 -1.93 8.89 -19.36
C LYS A 378 -1.27 7.56 -19.02
N VAL A 379 -1.56 6.93 -17.88
CA VAL A 379 -0.91 5.66 -17.46
C VAL A 379 -1.03 4.58 -18.51
N SER A 380 -2.16 4.51 -19.21
CA SER A 380 -2.39 3.52 -20.27
C SER A 380 -1.33 3.55 -21.39
N LEU A 381 -0.70 4.71 -21.63
CA LEU A 381 0.38 4.89 -22.60
C LEU A 381 1.64 4.09 -22.23
N LEU A 382 1.81 3.69 -20.98
CA LEU A 382 2.93 2.85 -20.52
C LEU A 382 2.68 1.35 -20.74
N SER A 383 1.50 0.92 -21.22
CA SER A 383 1.16 -0.51 -21.33
C SER A 383 2.14 -1.29 -22.22
N ASP A 384 2.72 -0.66 -23.23
CA ASP A 384 3.70 -1.32 -24.12
C ASP A 384 5.12 -1.34 -23.53
N HIS A 385 5.36 -0.55 -22.49
CA HIS A 385 6.66 -0.39 -21.83
C HIS A 385 6.70 -0.99 -20.43
N SER A 386 5.54 -1.30 -19.86
CA SER A 386 5.39 -1.84 -18.52
C SER A 386 4.47 -3.06 -18.49
N ARG A 387 5.07 -4.18 -18.07
CA ARG A 387 4.36 -5.41 -17.74
C ARG A 387 3.30 -5.19 -16.65
N PHE A 388 3.67 -4.51 -15.56
CA PHE A 388 2.77 -4.17 -14.45
C PHE A 388 1.55 -3.34 -14.91
N VAL A 389 1.77 -2.22 -15.60
CA VAL A 389 0.69 -1.34 -16.06
C VAL A 389 -0.27 -2.07 -17.00
N ARG A 390 0.29 -2.81 -17.97
CA ARG A 390 -0.49 -3.63 -18.90
C ARG A 390 -1.37 -4.65 -18.18
N PHE A 391 -0.83 -5.28 -17.15
CA PHE A 391 -1.57 -6.23 -16.32
C PHE A 391 -2.70 -5.55 -15.57
N VAL A 392 -2.39 -4.51 -14.79
CA VAL A 392 -3.35 -3.78 -13.95
C VAL A 392 -4.50 -3.21 -14.79
N VAL A 393 -4.21 -2.55 -15.91
CA VAL A 393 -5.25 -1.95 -16.78
C VAL A 393 -6.22 -3.00 -17.32
N LYS A 394 -5.70 -4.14 -17.80
CA LYS A 394 -6.52 -5.21 -18.36
C LYS A 394 -7.34 -5.92 -17.28
N VAL A 395 -6.70 -6.29 -16.16
CA VAL A 395 -7.36 -6.99 -15.04
C VAL A 395 -8.42 -6.10 -14.40
N ARG A 396 -8.17 -4.79 -14.22
CA ARG A 396 -9.15 -3.84 -13.67
C ARG A 396 -10.47 -3.86 -14.42
N ARG A 397 -10.42 -3.81 -15.76
CA ARG A 397 -11.62 -3.80 -16.61
C ARG A 397 -12.45 -5.06 -16.38
N PHE A 398 -11.80 -6.22 -16.33
CA PHE A 398 -12.47 -7.50 -16.09
C PHE A 398 -13.02 -7.57 -14.67
N PHE A 399 -12.21 -7.24 -13.67
CA PHE A 399 -12.57 -7.27 -12.25
C PHE A 399 -13.81 -6.43 -11.96
N LEU A 400 -13.83 -5.15 -12.39
CA LEU A 400 -14.98 -4.27 -12.15
C LEU A 400 -16.25 -4.74 -12.88
N SER A 401 -16.10 -5.41 -14.02
CA SER A 401 -17.22 -6.06 -14.71
C SER A 401 -17.78 -7.22 -13.89
N ARG A 402 -16.91 -8.09 -13.35
CA ARG A 402 -17.33 -9.21 -12.49
C ARG A 402 -17.88 -8.73 -11.16
N PHE A 403 -17.24 -7.76 -10.52
CA PHE A 403 -17.71 -7.17 -9.27
C PHE A 403 -19.14 -6.65 -9.40
N SER A 404 -19.49 -6.01 -10.52
CA SER A 404 -20.86 -5.54 -10.75
C SER A 404 -21.90 -6.67 -10.81
N GLN A 405 -21.51 -7.88 -11.24
CA GLN A 405 -22.38 -9.07 -11.26
C GLN A 405 -22.58 -9.67 -9.86
N TYR A 406 -21.55 -9.58 -9.01
CA TYR A 406 -21.54 -10.13 -7.65
C TYR A 406 -21.69 -9.06 -6.56
N GLN A 407 -22.16 -7.85 -6.91
CA GLN A 407 -22.19 -6.72 -5.97
C GLN A 407 -23.00 -7.01 -4.70
N ALA A 408 -24.02 -7.87 -4.78
CA ALA A 408 -24.82 -8.29 -3.63
C ALA A 408 -24.00 -9.01 -2.56
N ASP A 409 -22.91 -9.69 -2.95
CA ASP A 409 -22.02 -10.43 -2.03
C ASP A 409 -21.05 -9.50 -1.28
N PHE A 410 -20.94 -8.23 -1.73
CA PHE A 410 -20.03 -7.21 -1.21
C PHE A 410 -20.80 -5.97 -0.73
N PRO A 411 -21.69 -6.10 0.27
CA PRO A 411 -22.45 -4.98 0.79
C PRO A 411 -21.53 -3.91 1.37
N GLY A 412 -21.78 -2.63 1.07
CA GLY A 412 -20.96 -1.52 1.57
C GLY A 412 -19.55 -1.40 0.97
N ILE A 413 -19.11 -2.33 0.13
CA ILE A 413 -17.76 -2.36 -0.43
C ILE A 413 -17.73 -1.62 -1.76
N ASP A 414 -16.80 -0.69 -1.92
CA ASP A 414 -16.51 -0.05 -3.20
C ASP A 414 -15.60 -0.96 -4.04
N GLY A 415 -16.01 -1.25 -5.27
CA GLY A 415 -15.32 -2.16 -6.17
C GLY A 415 -13.98 -1.64 -6.67
N GLU A 416 -13.79 -0.32 -6.74
CA GLU A 416 -12.47 0.25 -7.05
C GLU A 416 -11.53 0.10 -5.85
N ALA A 417 -12.01 0.43 -4.65
CA ALA A 417 -11.27 0.21 -3.43
C ALA A 417 -10.88 -1.27 -3.27
N LEU A 418 -11.80 -2.20 -3.55
CA LEU A 418 -11.52 -3.62 -3.52
C LEU A 418 -10.45 -3.99 -4.55
N PHE A 419 -10.55 -3.51 -5.78
CA PHE A 419 -9.52 -3.75 -6.79
C PHE A 419 -8.13 -3.25 -6.35
N LEU A 420 -8.05 -2.05 -5.78
CA LEU A 420 -6.79 -1.50 -5.26
C LEU A 420 -6.23 -2.36 -4.13
N ALA A 421 -7.08 -2.76 -3.20
CA ALA A 421 -6.73 -3.60 -2.06
C ALA A 421 -6.25 -5.00 -2.47
N THR A 422 -6.91 -5.62 -3.45
CA THR A 422 -6.73 -7.05 -3.74
C THR A 422 -5.81 -7.35 -4.92
N VAL A 423 -5.62 -6.37 -5.81
CA VAL A 423 -4.80 -6.53 -7.02
C VAL A 423 -3.62 -5.58 -6.97
N VAL A 424 -3.83 -4.28 -6.80
CA VAL A 424 -2.72 -3.31 -6.93
C VAL A 424 -1.77 -3.39 -5.74
N HIS A 425 -2.29 -3.38 -4.51
CA HIS A 425 -1.50 -3.42 -3.28
C HIS A 425 -0.53 -4.62 -3.18
N PRO A 426 -0.97 -5.89 -3.33
CA PRO A 426 -0.04 -7.01 -3.19
C PRO A 426 0.97 -7.06 -4.35
N LEU A 427 0.59 -6.61 -5.55
CA LEU A 427 1.52 -6.46 -6.68
C LEU A 427 2.54 -5.35 -6.48
N ASP A 428 2.18 -4.28 -5.77
CA ASP A 428 3.08 -3.17 -5.45
C ASP A 428 4.20 -3.66 -4.53
N HIS A 429 3.84 -4.37 -3.47
CA HIS A 429 4.82 -5.03 -2.62
C HIS A 429 5.66 -6.07 -3.40
N PHE A 430 5.04 -6.92 -4.24
CA PHE A 430 5.73 -7.92 -5.07
C PHE A 430 6.77 -7.29 -5.96
N SER A 431 6.39 -6.21 -6.61
CA SER A 431 7.30 -5.45 -7.44
C SER A 431 8.42 -4.86 -6.60
N LEU A 432 8.11 -4.24 -5.45
CA LEU A 432 9.14 -3.63 -4.60
C LEU A 432 10.26 -4.62 -4.21
N VAL A 433 9.93 -5.79 -3.66
CA VAL A 433 10.96 -6.75 -3.19
C VAL A 433 11.70 -7.44 -4.34
N THR A 434 11.06 -7.64 -5.49
CA THR A 434 11.68 -8.31 -6.63
C THR A 434 12.53 -7.36 -7.47
N LEU A 435 12.24 -6.07 -7.42
CA LEU A 435 13.02 -5.03 -8.09
C LEU A 435 14.22 -4.61 -7.25
N GLN A 436 14.14 -4.68 -5.93
CA GLN A 436 15.25 -4.24 -5.10
C GLN A 436 15.33 -4.99 -3.77
N SER A 437 16.49 -5.60 -3.54
CA SER A 437 16.86 -6.10 -2.22
C SER A 437 17.29 -4.94 -1.34
N ALA A 438 16.97 -4.99 -0.04
CA ALA A 438 17.51 -4.05 0.95
C ALA A 438 19.06 -4.05 0.94
N HIS A 439 19.67 -5.18 0.57
CA HIS A 439 21.11 -5.33 0.37
C HIS A 439 21.64 -4.62 -0.86
N ASP A 440 20.81 -4.19 -1.81
CA ASP A 440 21.31 -3.49 -3.01
C ASP A 440 21.03 -1.99 -2.93
N MET A 441 20.25 -1.55 -1.94
CA MET A 441 19.97 -0.14 -1.69
C MET A 441 21.21 0.52 -1.10
N VAL A 442 22.00 1.23 -1.92
CA VAL A 442 23.15 2.04 -1.48
C VAL A 442 22.97 3.45 -2.01
N CYS A 443 23.24 4.43 -1.16
CA CYS A 443 23.45 5.82 -1.55
C CYS A 443 24.76 6.28 -0.91
N VAL A 444 25.63 6.92 -1.69
CA VAL A 444 26.92 7.39 -1.18
C VAL A 444 26.85 8.81 -0.61
N ASN A 445 25.74 9.53 -0.80
CA ASN A 445 25.53 10.83 -0.17
C ASN A 445 25.02 10.61 1.27
N PRO A 446 25.74 11.06 2.31
CA PRO A 446 25.35 10.89 3.70
C PRO A 446 24.03 11.58 4.07
N GLU A 447 23.60 12.61 3.35
CA GLU A 447 22.32 13.30 3.58
C GLU A 447 21.11 12.37 3.39
N PHE A 448 21.27 11.29 2.60
CA PHE A 448 20.22 10.30 2.36
C PHE A 448 20.28 9.11 3.33
N HIS A 449 21.12 9.16 4.37
CA HIS A 449 21.33 8.02 5.27
C HIS A 449 20.05 7.63 6.01
N SER A 450 19.32 8.61 6.57
CA SER A 450 18.10 8.36 7.32
C SER A 450 16.96 7.84 6.43
N ASP A 451 16.82 8.37 5.21
CA ASP A 451 15.86 7.81 4.23
C ASP A 451 16.21 6.36 3.88
N LEU A 452 17.50 6.09 3.65
CA LEU A 452 17.98 4.77 3.28
C LEU A 452 17.79 3.75 4.41
N GLU A 453 18.01 4.13 5.67
CA GLU A 453 17.73 3.32 6.85
C GLU A 453 16.24 2.93 6.91
N LEU A 454 15.36 3.91 6.74
CA LEU A 454 13.92 3.73 6.85
C LEU A 454 13.38 2.81 5.73
N ILE A 455 13.82 3.02 4.49
CA ILE A 455 13.42 2.18 3.35
C ILE A 455 13.93 0.76 3.52
N ARG A 456 15.20 0.57 3.90
CA ARG A 456 15.76 -0.76 4.12
C ARG A 456 14.97 -1.50 5.18
N SER A 457 14.64 -0.83 6.28
CA SER A 457 13.81 -1.42 7.34
C SER A 457 12.45 -1.87 6.80
N THR A 458 11.79 -1.03 6.01
CA THR A 458 10.49 -1.36 5.39
C THR A 458 10.56 -2.55 4.44
N VAL A 459 11.58 -2.59 3.57
CA VAL A 459 11.78 -3.69 2.61
C VAL A 459 12.12 -5.00 3.32
N VAL A 460 12.97 -4.97 4.34
CA VAL A 460 13.37 -6.15 5.11
C VAL A 460 12.18 -6.78 5.83
N MET A 461 11.24 -5.97 6.31
CA MET A 461 10.31 -6.36 7.35
C MET A 461 8.87 -6.53 6.90
N CYS A 462 8.41 -5.72 5.96
CA CYS A 462 6.97 -5.52 5.73
C CYS A 462 6.54 -5.70 4.29
N SER A 463 7.39 -6.32 3.46
CA SER A 463 7.19 -6.26 2.01
C SER A 463 6.88 -7.58 1.34
N ASP A 464 6.85 -8.74 2.02
CA ASP A 464 6.67 -10.04 1.38
C ASP A 464 5.74 -10.97 2.15
N LYS A 465 5.19 -11.97 1.43
CA LYS A 465 4.11 -12.87 1.86
C LYS A 465 4.31 -13.43 3.26
N LEU A 466 3.32 -13.23 4.12
CA LEU A 466 3.21 -13.79 5.47
C LEU A 466 3.07 -15.33 5.44
N TRP A 467 4.17 -16.06 5.29
CA TRP A 467 4.14 -17.53 5.09
C TRP A 467 3.36 -18.24 6.22
N LEU A 468 3.51 -17.82 7.47
CA LEU A 468 2.79 -18.43 8.59
C LEU A 468 1.29 -18.16 8.54
N THR A 469 0.88 -16.97 8.11
CA THR A 469 -0.53 -16.64 7.91
C THR A 469 -1.14 -17.48 6.79
N TYR A 470 -0.41 -17.66 5.68
CA TYR A 470 -0.85 -18.52 4.57
C TYR A 470 -0.99 -20.00 4.93
N LEU A 471 -0.22 -20.49 5.91
CA LEU A 471 -0.43 -21.84 6.45
C LEU A 471 -1.74 -21.97 7.23
N LEU A 472 -2.21 -20.88 7.86
CA LEU A 472 -3.42 -20.86 8.67
C LEU A 472 -4.67 -20.48 7.85
N HIS A 473 -4.51 -19.59 6.88
CA HIS A 473 -5.57 -19.13 5.99
C HIS A 473 -4.98 -18.67 4.66
N ASP A 474 -5.41 -19.32 3.58
CA ASP A 474 -5.05 -18.92 2.23
C ASP A 474 -5.90 -17.72 1.80
N PHE A 475 -5.24 -16.59 1.59
CA PHE A 475 -5.85 -15.35 1.09
C PHE A 475 -5.55 -15.15 -0.41
N SER A 476 -4.99 -16.12 -1.12
CA SER A 476 -4.74 -15.97 -2.56
C SER A 476 -6.03 -15.99 -3.37
N PHE A 477 -6.05 -15.31 -4.52
CA PHE A 477 -7.18 -15.44 -5.45
C PHE A 477 -7.33 -16.87 -6.00
N GLU A 478 -6.21 -17.59 -6.13
CA GLU A 478 -6.19 -18.98 -6.62
C GLU A 478 -6.93 -19.92 -5.66
N GLY A 479 -6.66 -19.81 -4.35
CA GLY A 479 -7.31 -20.58 -3.30
C GLY A 479 -8.69 -20.10 -2.89
N SER A 480 -9.08 -18.88 -3.28
CA SER A 480 -10.36 -18.27 -2.93
C SER A 480 -11.56 -19.14 -3.33
N SER A 481 -12.56 -19.18 -2.45
CA SER A 481 -13.83 -19.87 -2.71
C SER A 481 -14.83 -19.01 -3.49
N HIS A 482 -14.63 -17.68 -3.51
CA HIS A 482 -15.55 -16.75 -4.12
C HIS A 482 -15.34 -16.62 -5.64
N VAL A 483 -16.43 -16.71 -6.42
CA VAL A 483 -16.37 -16.74 -7.89
C VAL A 483 -15.75 -15.48 -8.50
N LEU A 484 -15.99 -14.30 -7.91
CA LEU A 484 -15.31 -13.05 -8.31
C LEU A 484 -13.78 -13.19 -8.36
N PHE A 485 -13.16 -13.67 -7.27
CA PHE A 485 -11.70 -13.73 -7.15
C PHE A 485 -11.13 -14.83 -8.05
N ARG A 486 -11.71 -16.03 -8.04
CA ARG A 486 -11.27 -17.14 -8.88
C ARG A 486 -11.36 -16.82 -10.37
N SER A 487 -12.50 -16.29 -10.84
CA SER A 487 -12.64 -15.93 -12.25
C SER A 487 -11.73 -14.76 -12.66
N THR A 488 -11.41 -13.85 -11.73
CA THR A 488 -10.41 -12.81 -11.99
C THR A 488 -9.00 -13.40 -12.10
N TYR A 489 -8.62 -14.33 -11.23
CA TYR A 489 -7.34 -15.03 -11.31
C TYR A 489 -7.17 -15.79 -12.62
N ASP A 490 -8.19 -16.57 -13.02
CA ASP A 490 -8.17 -17.32 -14.28
C ASP A 490 -7.94 -16.38 -15.48
N TYR A 491 -8.63 -15.25 -15.52
CA TYR A 491 -8.43 -14.23 -16.54
C TYR A 491 -7.03 -13.60 -16.46
N ALA A 492 -6.60 -13.18 -15.26
CA ALA A 492 -5.32 -12.53 -15.02
C ALA A 492 -4.14 -13.42 -15.43
N LYS A 493 -4.23 -14.72 -15.18
CA LYS A 493 -3.22 -15.72 -15.55
C LYS A 493 -2.97 -15.79 -17.06
N THR A 494 -4.00 -15.51 -17.88
CA THR A 494 -3.85 -15.43 -19.34
C THR A 494 -3.04 -14.21 -19.80
N ILE A 495 -2.99 -13.16 -18.98
CA ILE A 495 -2.20 -11.95 -19.26
C ILE A 495 -0.78 -12.13 -18.73
N ASP A 496 -0.68 -12.55 -17.47
CA ASP A 496 0.59 -12.78 -16.79
C ASP A 496 0.44 -13.73 -15.60
N ALA A 497 0.85 -14.98 -15.78
CA ALA A 497 0.73 -16.00 -14.73
C ALA A 497 1.54 -15.67 -13.45
N LYS A 498 2.68 -14.98 -13.57
CA LYS A 498 3.49 -14.64 -12.39
C LYS A 498 2.78 -13.59 -11.55
N LEU A 499 2.32 -12.49 -12.16
CA LEU A 499 1.61 -11.45 -11.41
C LEU A 499 0.24 -11.95 -10.90
N ALA A 500 -0.45 -12.82 -11.64
CA ALA A 500 -1.70 -13.41 -11.17
C ALA A 500 -1.52 -14.20 -9.86
N GLY A 501 -0.42 -14.95 -9.71
CA GLY A 501 -0.10 -15.71 -8.48
C GLY A 501 0.28 -14.84 -7.27
N GLU A 502 0.37 -13.53 -7.46
CA GLU A 502 0.69 -12.56 -6.42
C GLU A 502 -0.54 -11.69 -6.04
N MET A 503 -1.73 -12.00 -6.54
CA MET A 503 -2.98 -11.34 -6.13
C MET A 503 -3.58 -11.97 -4.87
N GLU A 504 -4.19 -11.15 -4.01
CA GLU A 504 -4.66 -11.55 -2.67
C GLU A 504 -6.04 -10.97 -2.37
N CYS A 505 -6.87 -11.65 -1.57
CA CYS A 505 -8.26 -11.28 -1.26
C CYS A 505 -8.39 -10.10 -0.29
N CYS A 506 -7.29 -9.57 0.23
CA CYS A 506 -7.24 -8.44 1.17
C CYS A 506 -5.93 -7.67 1.01
N VAL A 507 -5.85 -6.53 1.71
CA VAL A 507 -4.58 -5.83 1.92
C VAL A 507 -3.75 -6.64 2.90
N MET A 508 -2.95 -7.52 2.33
CA MET A 508 -1.84 -8.16 2.98
C MET A 508 -0.67 -8.12 2.01
N ARG A 509 0.50 -8.40 2.58
CA ARG A 509 1.47 -9.29 1.95
C ARG A 509 2.59 -9.53 2.94
#